data_AF-A0A840R4Q3-F1
#
_entry.id   AF-A0A840R4Q3-F1
#
_cell.length_a   1.000
_cell.length_b   1.000
_cell.length_c   1.000
_cell.angle_alpha   90.00
_cell.angle_beta   90.00
_cell.angle_gamma   90.00
#
_symmetry.space_group_name_H-M   'P 1'
#
loop_
_entity.id
_entity.type
_entity.pdbx_description
1 polymer ?
#
loop_
_entity_poly.entity_id
_entity_poly.type
_entity_poly.pdbx_seq_one_letter_code
_entity_poly.pdbx_strand_id
1 'polypeptide(L)'
;MLSYLELVELANGDVVLQRSEGDENPLVTIRFSEETREHINGSCLEIARAMVQAGIEAVSVAAADEGFADEAEADLDDPELQSKIIH
;
A
#
# COMPACT_ATOMS: atom_id res chain seq x y z
N MET A 1 -0.66 13.34 20.16
CA MET A 1 0.70 12.82 19.91
C MET A 1 0.78 12.53 18.42
N LEU A 2 1.84 12.93 17.72
CA LEU A 2 1.98 12.58 16.29
C LEU A 2 2.25 11.07 16.23
N SER A 3 1.32 10.29 15.68
CA SER A 3 1.53 8.86 15.47
C SER A 3 2.45 8.66 14.28
N TYR A 4 3.65 8.14 14.52
CA TYR A 4 4.57 7.76 13.45
C TYR A 4 4.11 6.44 12.81
N LEU A 5 4.34 6.32 11.51
CA LEU A 5 4.13 5.09 10.76
C LEU A 5 5.47 4.43 10.49
N GLU A 6 5.51 3.12 10.60
CA GLU A 6 6.70 2.32 10.34
C GLU A 6 6.39 1.12 9.44
N LEU A 7 7.36 0.75 8.64
CA LEU A 7 7.35 -0.48 7.86
C LEU A 7 8.14 -1.54 8.61
N VAL A 8 7.53 -2.70 8.83
CA VAL A 8 8.13 -3.83 9.53
C VAL A 8 8.08 -5.05 8.61
N GLU A 9 9.25 -5.67 8.39
CA GLU A 9 9.32 -6.96 7.73
C GLU A 9 9.12 -8.07 8.77
N LEU A 10 8.12 -8.91 8.53
CA LEU A 10 7.80 -10.05 9.37
C LEU A 10 8.70 -11.25 9.06
N ALA A 11 8.79 -12.20 9.98
CA ALA A 11 9.63 -13.39 9.81
C ALA A 11 9.23 -14.27 8.61
N ASN A 12 8.01 -14.12 8.08
CA ASN A 12 7.54 -14.82 6.89
C ASN A 12 7.86 -14.07 5.58
N GLY A 13 8.52 -12.91 5.64
CA GLY A 13 8.86 -12.06 4.50
C GLY A 13 7.74 -11.13 4.03
N ASP A 14 6.59 -11.12 4.68
CA ASP A 14 5.56 -10.11 4.45
C ASP A 14 5.99 -8.77 5.09
N VAL A 15 5.58 -7.65 4.48
CA VAL A 15 5.86 -6.32 5.03
C VAL A 15 4.56 -5.66 5.46
N VAL A 16 4.54 -5.11 6.68
CA VAL A 16 3.38 -4.40 7.22
C VAL A 16 3.69 -2.93 7.46
N LEU A 17 2.72 -2.07 7.19
CA LEU A 17 2.72 -0.67 7.62
C LEU A 17 1.85 -0.56 8.88
N GLN A 18 2.44 -0.09 9.98
CA GLN A 18 1.75 0.01 11.26
C GLN A 18 2.11 1.30 12.00
N ARG A 19 1.40 1.59 13.10
CA ARG A 19 1.74 2.68 14.00
C ARG A 19 2.95 2.27 14.85
N SER A 20 3.89 3.18 15.09
CA SER A 20 5.09 2.92 15.89
C SER A 20 4.83 2.60 17.37
N GLU A 21 3.59 2.77 17.84
CA GLU A 21 3.17 2.36 19.19
C GLU A 21 2.98 0.84 19.31
N GLY A 22 3.07 0.11 18.19
CA GLY A 22 2.79 -1.32 18.10
C GLY A 22 1.29 -1.56 18.10
N ASP A 23 0.74 -1.88 16.93
CA ASP A 23 -0.68 -2.21 16.75
C ASP A 23 -0.79 -3.66 16.26
N GLU A 24 -1.72 -4.43 16.83
CA GLU A 24 -2.00 -5.79 16.38
C GLU A 24 -2.72 -5.80 15.02
N ASN A 25 -3.25 -4.66 14.58
CA ASN A 25 -3.92 -4.53 13.30
C ASN A 25 -3.13 -3.60 12.34
N PRO A 26 -2.34 -4.17 11.41
CA PRO A 26 -1.58 -3.37 10.46
C PRO A 26 -2.50 -2.57 9.54
N LEU A 27 -2.07 -1.36 9.17
CA LEU A 27 -2.80 -0.48 8.25
C LEU A 27 -2.76 -1.00 6.81
N VAL A 28 -1.63 -1.59 6.42
CA VAL A 28 -1.40 -2.20 5.11
C VAL A 28 -0.54 -3.44 5.30
N THR A 29 -0.86 -4.50 4.56
CA THR A 29 -0.04 -5.73 4.48
C THR A 29 0.34 -5.97 3.03
N ILE A 30 1.64 -6.04 2.75
CA ILE A 30 2.21 -6.33 1.44
C ILE A 30 2.75 -7.75 1.47
N ARG A 31 2.20 -8.62 0.62
CA ARG A 31 2.57 -10.04 0.56
C ARG A 31 3.19 -10.33 -0.80
N PHE A 32 4.48 -10.67 -0.79
CA PHE A 32 5.17 -11.13 -1.97
C PHE A 32 4.94 -12.63 -2.12
N SER A 33 4.78 -13.12 -3.35
CA SER A 33 4.79 -14.57 -3.59
C SER A 33 6.18 -15.14 -3.31
N GLU A 34 6.25 -16.46 -3.11
CA GLU A 34 7.54 -17.15 -2.92
C GLU A 34 8.46 -16.95 -4.13
N GLU A 35 7.95 -17.15 -5.34
CA GLU A 35 8.64 -16.88 -6.61
C GLU A 35 9.22 -15.46 -6.64
N THR A 36 8.41 -14.45 -6.31
CA THR A 36 8.86 -13.06 -6.32
C THR A 36 9.94 -12.81 -5.26
N ARG A 37 9.86 -13.43 -4.07
CA ARG A 37 10.90 -13.34 -3.03
C ARG A 37 12.22 -13.99 -3.44
N GLU A 38 12.19 -15.06 -4.25
CA GLU A 38 13.42 -15.65 -4.80
C GLU A 38 14.13 -14.72 -5.79
N HIS A 39 13.37 -13.89 -6.51
CA HIS A 39 13.91 -12.90 -7.43
C HIS A 39 14.36 -11.60 -6.75
N ILE A 40 13.72 -11.23 -5.65
CA ILE A 40 14.02 -10.03 -4.86
C ILE A 40 14.96 -10.45 -3.72
N ASN A 41 16.27 -10.33 -3.91
CA ASN A 41 17.34 -10.70 -2.96
C ASN A 41 17.32 -9.92 -1.61
N GLY A 42 16.26 -10.04 -0.81
CA GLY A 42 16.14 -9.37 0.49
C GLY A 42 15.69 -7.91 0.43
N SER A 43 15.30 -7.41 -0.74
CA SER A 43 14.81 -6.03 -0.93
C SER A 43 13.30 -5.88 -0.69
N CYS A 44 12.63 -6.81 -0.01
CA CYS A 44 11.16 -6.73 0.23
C CYS A 44 10.78 -5.45 0.99
N LEU A 45 11.51 -5.12 2.05
CA LEU A 45 11.32 -3.87 2.80
C LEU A 45 11.62 -2.63 1.96
N GLU A 46 12.66 -2.66 1.12
CA GLU A 46 13.04 -1.55 0.23
C GLU A 46 11.97 -1.28 -0.83
N ILE A 47 11.43 -2.35 -1.44
CA ILE A 47 10.35 -2.27 -2.42
C ILE A 47 9.07 -1.75 -1.74
N ALA A 48 8.71 -2.29 -0.58
CA ALA A 48 7.56 -1.82 0.18
C ALA A 48 7.69 -0.32 0.52
N ARG A 49 8.87 0.13 0.93
CA ARG A 49 9.15 1.55 1.17
C ARG A 49 8.94 2.39 -0.09
N ALA A 50 9.46 1.94 -1.22
CA ALA A 50 9.28 2.63 -2.50
C ALA A 50 7.80 2.69 -2.92
N MET A 51 7.03 1.61 -2.72
CA MET A 51 5.59 1.55 -3.02
C MET A 51 4.80 2.56 -2.17
N VAL A 52 5.05 2.61 -0.85
CA VAL A 52 4.37 3.58 0.03
C VAL A 52 4.73 5.01 -0.35
N GLN A 53 6.02 5.28 -0.64
CA GLN A 53 6.45 6.61 -1.07
C GLN A 53 5.77 7.03 -2.38
N ALA A 54 5.75 6.14 -3.39
CA ALA A 54 5.08 6.39 -4.66
C ALA A 54 3.57 6.63 -4.49
N GLY A 55 2.91 5.91 -3.59
CA GLY A 55 1.50 6.12 -3.27
C GLY A 55 1.22 7.50 -2.68
N ILE A 56 2.06 7.97 -1.74
CA ILE A 56 1.95 9.32 -1.17
C ILE A 56 2.15 10.38 -2.26
N GLU A 57 3.17 10.21 -3.10
CA GLU A 57 3.45 11.12 -4.21
C GLU A 57 2.27 11.18 -5.19
N ALA A 58 1.69 10.03 -5.56
CA ALA A 58 0.54 9.97 -6.47
C ALA A 58 -0.69 10.72 -5.94
N VAL A 59 -1.01 10.57 -4.64
CA VAL A 59 -2.12 11.30 -4.01
C VAL A 59 -1.83 12.80 -3.95
N SER A 60 -0.57 13.19 -3.70
CA SER A 60 -0.20 14.61 -3.66
C SER A 60 -0.31 15.29 -5.03
N VAL A 61 -0.01 14.57 -6.11
CA VAL A 61 -0.19 15.06 -7.49
C VAL A 61 -1.67 15.14 -7.83
N ALA A 62 -2.48 14.14 -7.47
CA ALA A 62 -3.92 14.16 -7.69
C ALA A 62 -4.62 15.31 -6.93
N ALA A 63 -4.19 15.61 -5.71
CA ALA A 63 -4.69 16.75 -4.93
C ALA A 63 -4.21 18.11 -5.46
N ALA A 64 -3.10 18.16 -6.20
CA ALA A 64 -2.65 19.37 -6.91
C ALA A 64 -3.37 19.55 -8.26
N ASP A 65 -3.90 18.47 -8.82
CA ASP A 65 -4.64 18.40 -10.09
C ASP A 65 -6.16 18.32 -9.87
N GLU A 66 -6.69 19.02 -8.86
CA GLU A 66 -8.14 19.20 -8.61
C GLU A 66 -8.86 19.97 -9.75
N GLY A 67 -8.78 19.41 -10.95
CA GLY A 67 -9.51 19.76 -12.15
C GLY A 67 -10.18 18.55 -12.83
N PHE A 68 -9.84 17.30 -12.49
CA PHE A 68 -10.53 16.12 -13.05
C PHE A 68 -10.57 14.94 -12.07
N ALA A 69 -11.54 14.95 -11.16
CA ALA A 69 -12.12 13.73 -10.66
C ALA A 69 -13.62 13.81 -10.97
N ASP A 70 -13.98 13.27 -12.14
CA ASP A 70 -15.36 12.89 -12.46
C ASP A 70 -15.88 12.03 -11.30
N GLU A 71 -17.05 12.42 -10.79
CA GLU A 71 -17.75 11.77 -9.70
C GLU A 71 -18.16 10.36 -10.16
N ALA A 72 -17.24 9.40 -10.05
CA ALA A 72 -17.61 8.00 -10.05
C ALA A 72 -18.33 7.73 -8.72
N GLU A 73 -19.63 8.03 -8.70
CA GLU A 73 -20.58 7.48 -7.74
C GLU A 73 -20.31 5.97 -7.64
N ALA A 74 -19.60 5.56 -6.60
CA ALA A 74 -19.36 4.16 -6.34
C ALA A 74 -20.68 3.60 -5.81
N ASP A 75 -21.47 2.98 -6.68
CA ASP A 75 -22.61 2.16 -6.28
C ASP A 75 -22.08 1.05 -5.36
N LEU A 76 -22.25 1.22 -4.05
CA LEU A 76 -21.78 0.33 -2.99
C LEU A 76 -22.48 -1.04 -2.97
N ASP A 77 -23.34 -1.32 -3.95
CA ASP A 77 -24.13 -2.55 -4.09
C ASP A 77 -23.71 -3.43 -5.28
N ASP A 78 -22.60 -3.13 -5.97
CA ASP A 78 -22.07 -4.02 -7.02
C ASP A 78 -21.21 -5.16 -6.41
N PRO A 79 -21.64 -6.44 -6.51
CA PRO A 79 -20.85 -7.59 -6.04
C PRO A 79 -19.54 -7.78 -6.81
N GLU A 80 -19.36 -7.09 -7.94
CA GLU A 80 -18.08 -6.97 -8.61
C GLU A 80 -17.23 -5.88 -7.95
N LEU A 81 -16.66 -6.17 -6.77
CA LEU A 81 -15.35 -5.64 -6.36
C LEU A 81 -14.31 -6.11 -7.39
N GLN A 82 -14.44 -5.61 -8.63
CA GLN A 82 -13.61 -5.91 -9.76
C GLN A 82 -12.21 -5.53 -9.35
N SER A 83 -11.32 -6.53 -9.34
CA SER A 83 -9.89 -6.30 -9.44
C SER A 83 -9.66 -5.17 -10.44
N LYS A 84 -9.30 -3.97 -9.96
CA LYS A 84 -8.90 -2.89 -10.86
C LYS A 84 -7.55 -3.28 -11.44
N ILE A 85 -7.56 -3.80 -12.66
CA ILE A 85 -6.34 -4.13 -13.41
C ILE A 85 -5.87 -2.86 -14.10
N ILE A 86 -4.71 -2.36 -13.69
CA ILE A 86 -4.02 -1.26 -14.38
C ILE A 86 -2.96 -1.91 -15.28
N HIS A 87 -2.95 -1.56 -16.57
CA HIS A 87 -1.99 -2.07 -17.57
C HIS A 87 -0.79 -1.14 -17.70
#